data_AF-A0A9X4BQU7-F1
#
_entry.id   AF-A0A9X4BQU7-F1
#
_cell.length_a   1.000
_cell.length_b   1.000
_cell.length_c   1.000
_cell.angle_alpha   90.00
_cell.angle_beta   90.00
_cell.angle_gamma   90.00
#
_symmetry.space_group_name_H-M   'P 1'
#
loop_
_entity.id
_entity.type
_entity.pdbx_description
1 polymer ?
#
loop_
_entity_poly.entity_id
_entity_poly.type
_entity_poly.pdbx_seq_one_letter_code
_entity_poly.pdbx_strand_id
1 'polypeptide(L)'
;MAALRAPDGRASGILGGELAEGIGRRFQASGAIFIDVTTVHRYVQPGCARLNVTFRQDDVLIPGAATPERQTIEFGINYCLDGSPPASLEIQR
;
A
#
# COMPACT_ATOMS: atom_id res chain seq x y z
N MET A 1 4.38 -2.58 -12.16
CA MET A 1 3.81 -2.82 -10.82
C MET A 1 3.65 -4.30 -10.55
N ALA A 2 4.17 -4.79 -9.42
CA ALA A 2 4.27 -6.21 -9.11
C ALA A 2 2.89 -6.86 -8.86
N ALA A 3 2.03 -6.30 -8.00
CA ALA A 3 0.73 -6.91 -7.68
C ALA A 3 -0.22 -7.03 -8.90
N LEU A 4 -0.24 -6.02 -9.77
CA LEU A 4 -1.03 -6.06 -11.01
C LEU A 4 -0.62 -7.21 -11.95
N ARG A 5 0.67 -7.57 -11.93
CA ARG A 5 1.27 -8.62 -12.77
C ARG A 5 1.40 -9.97 -12.04
N ALA A 6 1.25 -9.99 -10.72
CA ALA A 6 1.40 -11.19 -9.92
C ALA A 6 0.24 -12.16 -10.19
N PRO A 7 0.51 -13.46 -10.42
CA PRO A 7 -0.55 -14.45 -10.67
C PRO A 7 -1.54 -14.58 -9.52
N ASP A 8 -1.06 -14.47 -8.27
CA ASP A 8 -1.87 -14.49 -7.05
C ASP A 8 -2.45 -13.11 -6.68
N GLY A 9 -2.13 -12.08 -7.47
CA GLY A 9 -2.56 -10.71 -7.25
C GLY A 9 -1.92 -10.03 -6.03
N ARG A 10 -0.82 -10.56 -5.49
CA ARG A 10 -0.17 -10.04 -4.28
C ARG A 10 1.23 -9.49 -4.58
N ALA A 11 1.63 -8.48 -3.83
CA ALA A 11 3.02 -8.06 -3.75
C ALA A 11 3.31 -7.50 -2.36
N SER A 12 4.51 -7.77 -1.86
CA SER A 12 4.98 -7.25 -0.57
C SER A 12 6.34 -6.59 -0.75
N GLY A 13 6.62 -5.58 0.06
CA GLY A 13 7.89 -4.87 0.02
C GLY A 13 8.13 -4.02 1.27
N ILE A 14 9.30 -3.40 1.32
CA ILE A 14 9.66 -2.43 2.35
C ILE A 14 9.78 -1.07 1.66
N LEU A 15 9.11 -0.06 2.22
CA LEU A 15 9.26 1.31 1.78
C LEU A 15 10.63 1.82 2.24
N GLY A 16 11.45 2.24 1.29
CA GLY A 16 12.77 2.83 1.55
C GLY A 16 12.94 4.19 0.88
N GLY A 17 14.13 4.76 1.03
CA GLY A 17 14.49 6.06 0.45
C GLY A 17 13.88 7.26 1.17
N GLU A 18 13.96 8.42 0.53
CA GLU A 18 13.60 9.73 1.12
C GLU A 18 12.16 9.77 1.67
N LEU A 19 11.23 9.08 1.02
CA LEU A 19 9.84 8.99 1.49
C LEU A 19 9.72 8.25 2.82
N ALA A 20 10.42 7.11 2.97
CA ALA A 20 10.43 6.36 4.21
C ALA A 20 11.03 7.19 5.35
N GLU A 21 12.12 7.91 5.08
CA GLU A 21 12.76 8.80 6.04
C GLU A 21 11.86 9.97 6.45
N GLY A 22 11.14 10.57 5.49
CA GLY A 22 10.19 11.65 5.75
C GLY A 22 9.04 11.21 6.67
N ILE A 23 8.47 10.02 6.42
CA ILE A 23 7.44 9.43 7.27
C ILE A 23 8.00 9.14 8.67
N GLY A 24 9.16 8.48 8.76
CA GLY A 24 9.82 8.17 10.02
C GLY A 24 10.06 9.41 10.89
N ARG A 25 10.57 10.50 10.30
CA ARG A 25 10.75 11.79 11.02
C ARG A 25 9.42 12.38 11.48
N ARG A 26 8.39 12.37 10.63
CA ARG A 26 7.08 12.99 10.94
C ARG A 26 6.34 12.27 12.07
N PHE A 27 6.51 10.96 12.19
CA PHE A 27 5.83 10.12 13.18
C PHE A 27 6.76 9.60 14.28
N GLN A 28 8.01 10.09 14.34
CA GLN A 28 9.03 9.65 15.31
C GLN A 28 9.17 8.13 15.40
N ALA A 29 9.03 7.46 14.26
CA ALA A 29 9.05 6.01 14.17
C ALA A 29 10.42 5.52 13.64
N SER A 30 10.99 4.51 14.30
CA SER A 30 12.30 3.94 13.96
C SER A 30 12.22 2.62 13.18
N GLY A 31 11.05 1.99 13.13
CA GLY A 31 10.83 0.73 12.43
C GLY A 31 10.73 0.87 10.92
N ALA A 32 11.04 -0.20 10.18
CA ALA A 32 10.79 -0.26 8.75
C ALA A 32 9.27 -0.18 8.45
N ILE A 33 8.91 0.45 7.33
CA ILE A 33 7.52 0.50 6.87
C ILE A 33 7.34 -0.61 5.84
N PHE A 34 6.55 -1.61 6.20
CA PHE A 34 6.16 -2.70 5.31
C PHE A 34 4.94 -2.31 4.49
N ILE A 35 4.94 -2.67 3.22
CA ILE A 35 3.82 -2.47 2.30
C ILE A 35 3.39 -3.83 1.76
N ASP A 36 2.11 -4.12 1.93
CA ASP A 36 1.43 -5.26 1.32
C ASP A 36 0.36 -4.74 0.34
N VAL A 37 0.37 -5.24 -0.89
CA VAL A 37 -0.59 -4.89 -1.93
C VAL A 37 -1.33 -6.13 -2.36
N THR A 38 -2.66 -6.05 -2.39
CA THR A 38 -3.52 -7.13 -2.85
C THR A 38 -4.48 -6.63 -3.91
N THR A 39 -4.67 -7.43 -4.96
CA THR A 39 -5.67 -7.18 -5.99
C THR A 39 -7.03 -7.58 -5.45
N VAL A 40 -7.96 -6.62 -5.34
CA VAL A 40 -9.33 -6.86 -4.87
C VAL A 40 -10.19 -7.39 -6.02
N HIS A 41 -10.14 -6.72 -7.17
CA HIS A 41 -10.77 -7.15 -8.42
C HIS A 41 -10.11 -6.45 -9.60
N ARG A 42 -10.28 -7.01 -10.80
CA ARG A 42 -9.78 -6.42 -12.06
C ARG A 42 -10.90 -5.67 -12.76
N TYR A 43 -10.55 -4.58 -13.43
CA TYR A 43 -11.49 -3.86 -14.29
C TYR A 43 -11.50 -4.48 -15.68
N VAL A 44 -12.57 -4.24 -16.45
CA VAL A 44 -12.66 -4.63 -17.86
C VAL A 44 -11.53 -3.98 -18.67
N GLN A 45 -11.12 -2.76 -18.29
CA GLN A 45 -9.96 -2.10 -18.88
C GLN A 45 -8.67 -2.91 -18.61
N PRO A 46 -7.97 -3.36 -19.67
CA PRO A 46 -6.78 -4.19 -19.51
C PRO A 46 -5.69 -3.51 -18.67
N GLY A 47 -5.11 -4.28 -17.74
CA GLY A 47 -4.03 -3.79 -16.89
C GLY A 47 -4.46 -2.90 -15.73
N CYS A 48 -5.77 -2.72 -15.50
CA CYS A 48 -6.30 -1.94 -14.39
C CYS A 48 -6.97 -2.81 -13.32
N ALA A 49 -6.82 -2.43 -12.06
CA ALA A 49 -7.45 -3.13 -10.95
C ALA A 49 -7.75 -2.20 -9.78
N ARG A 50 -8.66 -2.65 -8.92
CA ARG A 50 -8.75 -2.17 -7.54
C ARG A 50 -7.70 -2.89 -6.71
N LEU A 51 -6.83 -2.13 -6.07
CA LEU A 51 -5.82 -2.64 -5.16
C LEU A 51 -6.17 -2.20 -3.74
N ASN A 52 -5.91 -3.07 -2.76
CA ASN A 52 -5.80 -2.69 -1.36
C ASN A 52 -4.33 -2.60 -0.99
N VAL A 53 -3.92 -1.47 -0.40
CA VAL A 53 -2.55 -1.22 0.03
C VAL A 53 -2.55 -1.08 1.54
N THR A 54 -1.80 -1.96 2.20
CA THR A 54 -1.65 -2.01 3.65
C THR A 54 -0.24 -1.58 4.00
N PHE A 55 -0.12 -0.48 4.75
CA PHE A 55 1.13 -0.02 5.37
C PHE A 55 1.15 -0.52 6.81
N ARG A 56 2.28 -1.11 7.21
CA ARG A 56 2.49 -1.59 8.58
C ARG A 56 3.84 -1.09 9.07
N GLN A 57 3.84 -0.50 10.26
CA GLN A 57 5.05 -0.10 10.94
C GLN A 57 4.97 -0.55 12.40
N ASP A 58 6.00 -1.25 12.84
CA ASP A 58 6.17 -1.65 14.23
C ASP A 58 6.86 -0.51 15.02
N ASP A 59 6.74 -0.56 16.36
CA ASP A 59 7.38 0.36 17.29
C ASP A 59 7.08 1.85 17.04
N VAL A 60 5.85 2.16 16.64
CA VAL A 60 5.41 3.55 16.44
C VAL A 60 4.98 4.12 17.79
N LEU A 61 5.64 5.20 18.21
CA LEU A 61 5.27 5.94 19.41
C LEU A 61 4.20 6.99 19.07
N ILE A 62 2.96 6.73 19.47
CA ILE A 62 1.86 7.67 19.28
C ILE A 62 1.82 8.68 20.44
N PRO A 63 1.59 9.98 20.18
CA PRO A 63 1.40 10.97 21.24
C PRO A 63 0.36 10.51 22.27
N GLY A 64 0.78 10.40 23.53
CA GLY A 64 -0.08 9.96 24.64
C GLY A 64 -0.13 8.45 24.87
N ALA A 65 0.50 7.63 24.03
CA ALA A 65 0.63 6.20 24.28
C ALA A 65 1.72 5.91 25.34
N ALA A 66 1.46 4.94 26.21
CA ALA A 66 2.40 4.53 27.25
C ALA A 66 3.59 3.71 26.71
N THR A 67 3.37 2.98 25.62
CA THR A 67 4.37 2.13 24.96
C THR A 67 4.25 2.25 23.44
N PRO A 68 5.34 2.01 22.69
CA PRO A 68 5.27 1.89 21.23
C PRO A 68 4.37 0.72 20.81
N GLU A 69 3.65 0.89 19.71
CA GLU A 69 2.70 -0.10 19.21
C GLU A 69 2.81 -0.28 17.70
N ARG A 70 2.32 -1.41 17.19
CA ARG A 70 2.14 -1.62 15.75
C ARG A 70 1.02 -0.74 15.24
N GLN A 71 1.30 -0.02 14.16
CA GLN A 71 0.30 0.75 13.44
C GLN A 71 0.08 0.18 12.05
N THR A 72 -1.16 0.21 11.60
CA THR A 72 -1.57 -0.25 10.28
C THR A 72 -2.48 0.77 9.63
N ILE A 73 -2.18 1.12 8.38
CA ILE A 73 -2.99 2.01 7.56
C ILE A 73 -3.36 1.26 6.29
N GLU A 74 -4.65 1.17 6.00
CA GLU A 74 -5.15 0.52 4.81
C GLU A 74 -5.89 1.52 3.94
N PHE A 75 -5.59 1.52 2.65
CA PHE A 75 -6.38 2.27 1.70
C PHE A 75 -6.45 1.56 0.35
N GLY A 76 -7.57 1.75 -0.34
CA GLY A 76 -7.77 1.19 -1.67
C GLY A 76 -7.52 2.22 -2.77
N ILE A 77 -6.82 1.80 -3.82
CA ILE A 77 -6.52 2.60 -5.01
C ILE A 77 -7.04 1.93 -6.27
N ASN A 78 -7.50 2.73 -7.23
CA ASN A 78 -7.82 2.28 -8.57
C ASN A 78 -6.61 2.60 -9.44
N TYR A 79 -5.96 1.59 -10.00
CA TYR A 79 -4.63 1.78 -10.58
C TYR A 79 -4.40 0.91 -11.81
N CYS A 80 -3.79 1.50 -12.83
CA CYS A 80 -3.43 0.85 -14.09
C CYS A 80 -1.91 0.68 -14.23
N LEU A 81 -1.49 -0.23 -15.10
CA LEU A 81 -0.06 -0.52 -15.33
C LEU A 81 0.75 0.69 -15.84
N ASP A 82 0.08 1.66 -16.47
CA ASP A 82 0.65 2.90 -16.99
C ASP A 82 0.77 4.02 -15.93
N GLY A 83 0.30 3.77 -14.70
CA GLY A 83 0.36 4.75 -13.61
C GLY A 83 -0.90 5.60 -13.45
N SER A 84 -1.84 5.52 -14.38
CA SER A 84 -3.07 6.30 -14.38
C SER A 84 -4.20 5.61 -13.60
N PRO A 85 -5.25 6.34 -13.20
CA PRO A 85 -6.51 5.72 -12.79
C PRO A 85 -7.23 5.11 -13.99
N PRO A 86 -8.08 4.09 -13.78
CA PRO A 86 -8.89 3.53 -14.86
C PRO A 86 -9.87 4.57 -15.40
N ALA A 87 -10.13 4.50 -16.71
CA ALA A 87 -11.12 5.34 -17.40
C ALA A 87 -12.56 4.93 -17.07
N SER A 88 -12.77 3.69 -16.63
CA SER A 88 -14.05 3.14 -16.20
C SER A 88 -13.87 2.21 -15.00
N LEU A 89 -14.85 2.18 -14.10
CA LEU A 89 -14.89 1.29 -12.94
C LEU A 89 -15.67 0.00 -13.21
N GLU A 90 -15.93 -0.33 -14.48
CA GLU A 90 -16.57 -1.58 -14.85
C GLU A 90 -15.68 -2.78 -14.49
N ILE A 91 -16.22 -3.68 -13.66
CA ILE A 91 -15.50 -4.82 -13.10
C ILE A 91 -15.54 -5.98 -14.09
N GLN A 92 -14.38 -6.61 -14.32
CA GLN A 92 -14.30 -7.87 -15.05
C GLN A 92 -14.94 -8.97 -14.20
N ARG A 93 -16.10 -9.46 -14.62
CA ARG A 93 -16.81 -10.56 -13.96
C ARG A 93 -16.22 -11.91 -14.34
#